data_AF-A0A7C3CTJ1-F1
#
_entry.id   AF-A0A7C3CTJ1-F1
#
_cell.length_a   1.000
_cell.length_b   1.000
_cell.length_c   1.000
_cell.angle_alpha   90.00
_cell.angle_beta   90.00
_cell.angle_gamma   90.00
#
_symmetry.space_group_name_H-M   'P 1'
#
loop_
_entity.id
_entity.type
_entity.pdbx_description
1 polymer ?
#
loop_
_entity_poly.entity_id
_entity_poly.type
_entity_poly.pdbx_seq_one_letter_code
_entity_poly.pdbx_strand_id
1 'polypeptide(L)'
;MRSKQWLKYLSLLLILAFALAACSSGTGDTTDTSSDTTDTTKEEPVKEEPAVEEPVKEEPAVEEPAVEEPMGEVVTIEFWHAMGGDLGEVVDELVARYNDSQDHVVVNATFQGSYDDTYNALLAAFETGTEPNITQNFDLASQTMIDTGRLIPAYELMEADGFDASVFIPAVADYYSNANGMVAMAFNSSTPIAYYNVDMLAEAGVEPPAEGTSWSFS
;
A
#
# COMPACT_ATOMS: atom_id res chain seq x y z
N MET A 1 -28.87 -34.99 46.37
CA MET A 1 -28.06 -34.19 45.42
C MET A 1 -26.96 -35.08 44.81
N ARG A 2 -27.11 -35.58 43.57
CA ARG A 2 -26.08 -36.34 42.81
C ARG A 2 -26.59 -36.63 41.38
N SER A 3 -26.38 -35.70 40.43
CA SER A 3 -26.92 -35.87 39.06
C SER A 3 -26.29 -35.03 37.93
N LYS A 4 -25.20 -34.28 38.17
CA LYS A 4 -24.60 -33.38 37.14
C LYS A 4 -23.07 -33.50 36.94
N GLN A 5 -22.42 -34.57 37.44
CA GLN A 5 -20.97 -34.77 37.23
C GLN A 5 -20.65 -35.55 35.94
N TRP A 6 -21.49 -36.50 35.53
CA TRP A 6 -21.25 -37.33 34.32
C TRP A 6 -21.13 -36.52 33.03
N LEU A 7 -21.95 -35.46 32.89
CA LEU A 7 -21.98 -34.61 31.68
C LEU A 7 -20.62 -33.97 31.37
N LYS A 8 -19.80 -33.67 32.40
CA LYS A 8 -18.45 -33.09 32.20
C LYS A 8 -17.45 -34.07 31.57
N TYR A 9 -17.61 -35.37 31.80
CA TYR A 9 -16.75 -36.39 31.20
C TYR A 9 -17.15 -36.70 29.76
N LEU A 10 -18.45 -36.60 29.43
CA LEU A 10 -18.94 -36.76 28.07
C LEU A 10 -18.40 -35.67 27.13
N SER A 11 -18.31 -34.42 27.61
CA SER A 11 -17.69 -33.31 26.87
C SER A 11 -16.18 -33.44 26.68
N LEU A 12 -15.46 -34.11 27.59
CA LEU A 12 -14.00 -34.27 27.49
C LEU A 12 -13.58 -35.36 26.49
N LEU A 13 -14.42 -36.38 26.29
CA LEU A 13 -14.13 -37.49 25.38
C LEU A 13 -14.36 -37.16 23.89
N LEU A 14 -15.10 -36.10 23.57
CA LEU A 14 -15.35 -35.69 22.18
C LEU A 14 -14.19 -34.91 21.54
N ILE A 15 -13.26 -34.40 22.35
CA ILE A 15 -12.16 -33.53 21.90
C ILE A 15 -10.90 -34.33 21.53
N LEU A 16 -10.84 -35.63 21.87
CA LEU A 16 -9.66 -36.49 21.68
C LEU A 16 -9.83 -37.50 20.51
N ALA A 17 -10.58 -37.13 19.47
CA ALA A 17 -10.99 -38.06 18.39
C ALA A 17 -10.85 -37.52 16.96
N PHE A 18 -10.20 -36.36 16.75
CA PHE A 18 -9.99 -35.76 15.42
C PHE A 18 -8.51 -35.49 15.11
N ALA A 19 -7.68 -36.52 15.30
CA ALA A 19 -6.30 -36.55 14.82
C ALA A 19 -6.03 -37.87 14.07
N LEU A 20 -5.29 -37.78 12.94
CA LEU A 20 -4.73 -38.87 12.12
C LEU A 20 -5.68 -39.70 11.23
N ALA A 21 -5.92 -39.22 10.00
CA ALA A 21 -5.93 -39.96 8.70
C ALA A 21 -6.38 -39.01 7.56
N ALA A 22 -5.88 -39.01 6.32
CA ALA A 22 -4.69 -39.56 5.62
C ALA A 22 -4.59 -38.82 4.23
N CYS A 23 -3.64 -38.92 3.31
CA CYS A 23 -2.48 -39.82 3.04
C CYS A 23 -1.15 -38.99 3.01
N SER A 24 -0.07 -39.08 2.20
CA SER A 24 0.35 -39.71 0.91
C SER A 24 -0.41 -39.28 -0.36
N SER A 25 0.15 -39.24 -1.58
CA SER A 25 1.52 -39.39 -2.14
C SER A 25 1.59 -38.57 -3.47
N GLY A 26 2.66 -38.39 -4.24
CA GLY A 26 4.05 -38.89 -4.24
C GLY A 26 4.86 -38.30 -5.44
N THR A 27 6.14 -38.68 -5.59
CA THR A 27 7.10 -38.11 -6.57
C THR A 27 6.91 -38.62 -8.02
N GLY A 28 7.28 -37.81 -9.02
CA GLY A 28 7.45 -38.18 -10.44
C GLY A 28 8.30 -37.15 -11.19
N ASP A 29 9.07 -37.57 -12.22
CA ASP A 29 10.19 -36.79 -12.79
C ASP A 29 10.36 -37.00 -14.33
N THR A 30 11.08 -36.07 -14.96
CA THR A 30 11.78 -36.13 -16.27
C THR A 30 11.06 -36.34 -17.63
N THR A 31 11.46 -35.46 -18.58
CA THR A 31 11.77 -35.66 -20.02
C THR A 31 10.79 -36.29 -21.02
N ASP A 32 10.56 -35.56 -22.13
CA ASP A 32 10.85 -35.89 -23.54
C ASP A 32 9.77 -35.33 -24.50
N THR A 33 10.00 -34.99 -25.78
CA THR A 33 11.19 -34.59 -26.58
C THR A 33 10.67 -34.20 -27.98
N SER A 34 11.42 -33.42 -28.78
CA SER A 34 11.17 -33.14 -30.22
C SER A 34 9.91 -32.31 -30.59
N SER A 35 9.84 -31.63 -31.74
CA SER A 35 10.87 -31.18 -32.71
C SER A 35 10.23 -30.29 -33.78
N ASP A 36 11.04 -29.43 -34.43
CA ASP A 36 10.89 -29.01 -35.85
C ASP A 36 9.65 -28.18 -36.25
N THR A 37 9.65 -27.33 -37.29
CA THR A 37 10.76 -26.74 -38.09
C THR A 37 10.39 -25.27 -38.38
N THR A 38 11.38 -24.38 -38.50
CA THR A 38 11.22 -23.13 -39.24
C THR A 38 11.06 -23.39 -40.74
N ASP A 39 10.14 -22.72 -41.42
CA ASP A 39 10.39 -22.35 -42.82
C ASP A 39 9.98 -20.90 -43.10
N THR A 40 10.85 -20.20 -43.80
CA THR A 40 10.75 -18.76 -44.12
C THR A 40 10.98 -18.62 -45.62
N THR A 41 9.95 -18.92 -46.41
CA THR A 41 10.02 -18.76 -47.87
C THR A 41 9.89 -17.30 -48.25
N LYS A 42 11.04 -16.64 -48.35
CA LYS A 42 11.21 -15.32 -48.96
C LYS A 42 11.77 -15.51 -50.37
N GLU A 43 11.10 -15.00 -51.40
CA GLU A 43 11.68 -14.03 -52.35
C GLU A 43 10.75 -13.61 -53.51
N GLU A 44 10.76 -12.30 -53.74
CA GLU A 44 10.38 -11.55 -54.96
C GLU A 44 11.43 -11.79 -56.09
N PRO A 45 11.31 -11.29 -57.36
CA PRO A 45 10.69 -10.00 -57.73
C PRO A 45 10.01 -9.87 -59.13
N VAL A 46 9.23 -8.79 -59.31
CA VAL A 46 8.91 -8.23 -60.64
C VAL A 46 8.97 -6.68 -60.65
N LYS A 47 10.18 -6.17 -60.92
CA LYS A 47 10.50 -5.09 -61.90
C LYS A 47 9.74 -3.74 -61.87
N GLU A 48 10.49 -2.66 -61.67
CA GLU A 48 10.05 -1.24 -61.79
C GLU A 48 9.93 -0.70 -63.24
N GLU A 49 9.35 0.52 -63.30
CA GLU A 49 9.42 1.62 -64.29
C GLU A 49 8.10 1.97 -65.03
N PRO A 50 7.76 3.27 -65.17
CA PRO A 50 8.03 4.39 -64.27
C PRO A 50 6.76 5.22 -63.93
N ALA A 51 6.89 6.23 -63.06
CA ALA A 51 5.76 7.05 -62.60
C ALA A 51 5.23 8.06 -63.63
N VAL A 52 3.94 8.38 -63.52
CA VAL A 52 3.34 9.63 -64.02
C VAL A 52 2.55 10.22 -62.86
N GLU A 53 2.87 11.46 -62.48
CA GLU A 53 2.18 12.18 -61.40
C GLU A 53 0.88 12.80 -61.93
N GLU A 54 -0.25 12.52 -61.29
CA GLU A 54 -1.45 13.37 -61.38
C GLU A 54 -1.53 14.29 -60.15
N PRO A 55 -2.00 15.55 -60.31
CA PRO A 55 -1.94 16.53 -59.23
C PRO A 55 -2.94 16.19 -58.10
N VAL A 56 -2.41 16.13 -56.87
CA VAL A 56 -3.22 15.94 -55.67
C VAL A 56 -4.28 17.04 -55.56
N LYS A 57 -5.54 16.63 -55.53
CA LYS A 57 -6.67 17.47 -55.15
C LYS A 57 -6.90 17.26 -53.66
N GLU A 58 -6.61 18.27 -52.85
CA GLU A 58 -6.88 18.22 -51.41
C GLU A 58 -8.38 18.03 -51.17
N GLU A 59 -8.75 16.89 -50.57
CA GLU A 59 -10.02 16.74 -49.87
C GLU A 59 -9.81 17.17 -48.41
N PRO A 60 -10.78 17.88 -47.80
CA PRO A 60 -10.60 18.36 -46.44
C PRO A 60 -10.50 17.18 -45.48
N ALA A 61 -9.50 17.20 -44.60
CA ALA A 61 -9.35 16.20 -43.56
C ALA A 61 -10.61 16.20 -42.68
N VAL A 62 -11.35 15.10 -42.71
CA VAL A 62 -12.34 14.78 -41.69
C VAL A 62 -11.53 14.28 -40.50
N GLU A 63 -11.52 15.04 -39.40
CA GLU A 63 -11.03 14.53 -38.13
C GLU A 63 -11.91 13.35 -37.72
N GLU A 64 -11.36 12.14 -37.78
CA GLU A 64 -11.99 10.99 -37.15
C GLU A 64 -12.08 11.29 -35.65
N PRO A 65 -13.27 11.17 -35.01
CA PRO A 65 -13.36 11.36 -33.58
C PRO A 65 -12.49 10.32 -32.90
N ALA A 66 -11.65 10.74 -31.96
CA ALA A 66 -10.80 9.84 -31.20
C ALA A 66 -11.69 8.74 -30.59
N VAL A 67 -11.40 7.49 -30.96
CA VAL A 67 -12.04 6.34 -30.33
C VAL A 67 -11.42 6.22 -28.95
N GLU A 68 -12.12 6.76 -27.96
CA GLU A 68 -11.81 6.50 -26.56
C GLU A 68 -12.01 5.00 -26.31
N GLU A 69 -10.89 4.27 -26.32
CA GLU A 69 -10.83 2.89 -25.84
C GLU A 69 -11.53 2.82 -24.48
N PRO A 70 -12.43 1.84 -24.25
CA PRO A 70 -13.26 1.82 -23.06
C PRO A 70 -12.37 1.75 -21.82
N MET A 71 -12.41 2.80 -21.00
CA MET A 71 -11.67 2.83 -19.74
C MET A 71 -11.98 1.59 -18.92
N GLY A 72 -10.93 1.00 -18.33
CA GLY A 72 -11.06 -0.17 -17.47
C GLY A 72 -11.98 0.08 -16.29
N GLU A 73 -12.40 -1.00 -15.63
CA GLU A 73 -13.22 -0.92 -14.41
C GLU A 73 -12.51 -0.02 -13.37
N VAL A 74 -13.20 1.05 -12.96
CA VAL A 74 -12.65 2.08 -12.06
C VAL A 74 -12.31 1.45 -10.71
N VAL A 75 -11.04 1.54 -10.32
CA VAL A 75 -10.53 0.90 -9.10
C VAL A 75 -10.82 1.78 -7.89
N THR A 76 -11.63 1.28 -6.95
CA THR A 76 -11.82 1.93 -5.66
C THR A 76 -10.70 1.55 -4.69
N ILE A 77 -10.12 2.54 -4.01
CA ILE A 77 -9.06 2.39 -3.01
C ILE A 77 -9.54 2.96 -1.68
N GLU A 78 -9.80 2.10 -0.70
CA GLU A 78 -10.19 2.49 0.65
C GLU A 78 -8.95 2.91 1.46
N PHE A 79 -8.96 4.13 2.01
CA PHE A 79 -7.88 4.71 2.80
C PHE A 79 -8.37 5.12 4.20
N TRP A 80 -7.83 4.50 5.25
CA TRP A 80 -8.16 4.84 6.64
C TRP A 80 -7.10 5.77 7.25
N HIS A 81 -7.53 6.87 7.89
CA HIS A 81 -6.62 7.86 8.49
C HIS A 81 -7.03 8.34 9.89
N ALA A 82 -6.04 8.79 10.66
CA ALA A 82 -6.16 9.37 11.99
C ALA A 82 -6.12 10.92 12.00
N MET A 83 -6.07 11.54 10.83
CA MET A 83 -6.00 13.01 10.69
C MET A 83 -7.38 13.65 10.83
N GLY A 84 -7.59 14.41 11.90
CA GLY A 84 -8.79 15.20 12.17
C GLY A 84 -8.48 16.68 12.36
N GLY A 85 -9.53 17.51 12.35
CA GLY A 85 -9.39 18.98 12.30
C GLY A 85 -8.74 19.44 10.99
N ASP A 86 -7.96 20.51 11.04
CA ASP A 86 -7.24 21.11 9.91
C ASP A 86 -6.40 20.08 9.11
N LEU A 87 -5.86 19.05 9.77
CA LEU A 87 -5.11 17.97 9.12
C LEU A 87 -6.01 17.00 8.33
N GLY A 88 -7.26 16.84 8.74
CA GLY A 88 -8.28 16.09 7.99
C GLY A 88 -8.69 16.84 6.72
N GLU A 89 -8.92 18.16 6.81
CA GLU A 89 -9.23 19.00 5.65
C GLU A 89 -8.11 18.94 4.57
N VAL A 90 -6.84 18.83 4.99
CA VAL A 90 -5.70 18.62 4.08
C VAL A 90 -5.67 17.22 3.47
N VAL A 91 -6.12 16.18 4.19
CA VAL A 91 -6.30 14.83 3.61
C VAL A 91 -7.41 14.85 2.55
N ASP A 92 -8.53 15.51 2.82
CA ASP A 92 -9.63 15.66 1.86
C ASP A 92 -9.16 16.41 0.59
N GLU A 93 -8.36 17.48 0.72
CA GLU A 93 -7.76 18.18 -0.44
C GLU A 93 -6.79 17.29 -1.23
N LEU A 94 -5.95 16.50 -0.55
CA LEU A 94 -5.02 15.57 -1.19
C LEU A 94 -5.75 14.48 -2.00
N VAL A 95 -6.82 13.93 -1.43
CA VAL A 95 -7.65 12.88 -2.04
C VAL A 95 -8.46 13.44 -3.21
N ALA A 96 -9.09 14.60 -3.05
CA ALA A 96 -9.78 15.28 -4.13
C ALA A 96 -8.84 15.58 -5.31
N ARG A 97 -7.65 16.15 -5.04
CA ARG A 97 -6.65 16.42 -6.09
C ARG A 97 -6.15 15.16 -6.81
N TYR A 98 -6.06 14.02 -6.13
CA TYR A 98 -5.69 12.75 -6.77
C TYR A 98 -6.83 12.20 -7.65
N ASN A 99 -8.07 12.21 -7.14
CA ASN A 99 -9.26 11.76 -7.86
C ASN A 99 -9.57 12.69 -9.06
N ASP A 100 -9.30 14.00 -8.96
CA ASP A 100 -9.45 14.98 -10.05
C ASP A 100 -8.33 14.90 -11.10
N SER A 101 -7.27 14.11 -10.86
CA SER A 101 -6.08 14.06 -11.75
C SER A 101 -6.11 12.93 -12.79
N GLN A 102 -7.04 11.98 -12.67
CA GLN A 102 -7.15 10.79 -13.51
C GLN A 102 -8.51 10.10 -13.30
N ASP A 103 -9.01 9.37 -14.31
CA ASP A 103 -10.35 8.74 -14.29
C ASP A 103 -10.35 7.23 -13.98
N HIS A 104 -9.21 6.67 -13.53
CA HIS A 104 -9.03 5.21 -13.36
C HIS A 104 -9.16 4.71 -11.92
N VAL A 105 -8.92 5.57 -10.93
CA VAL A 105 -8.84 5.25 -9.51
C VAL A 105 -9.64 6.27 -8.69
N VAL A 106 -10.46 5.77 -7.77
CA VAL A 106 -11.19 6.59 -6.78
C VAL A 106 -10.69 6.22 -5.38
N VAL A 107 -9.99 7.14 -4.73
CA VAL A 107 -9.60 7.01 -3.32
C VAL A 107 -10.74 7.47 -2.42
N ASN A 108 -11.20 6.56 -1.57
CA ASN A 108 -12.18 6.81 -0.50
C ASN A 108 -11.44 6.96 0.83
N ALA A 109 -11.24 8.20 1.29
CA ALA A 109 -10.70 8.45 2.62
C ALA A 109 -11.78 8.32 3.71
N THR A 110 -11.42 7.65 4.82
CA THR A 110 -12.26 7.53 6.02
C THR A 110 -11.45 7.88 7.27
N PHE A 111 -11.88 8.92 7.97
CA PHE A 111 -11.37 9.28 9.28
C PHE A 111 -11.84 8.28 10.35
N GLN A 112 -10.90 7.58 11.00
CA GLN A 112 -11.18 6.53 11.99
C GLN A 112 -11.15 7.04 13.44
N GLY A 113 -10.83 8.31 13.68
CA GLY A 113 -10.63 8.87 15.03
C GLY A 113 -9.15 9.08 15.33
N SER A 114 -8.66 8.53 16.44
CA SER A 114 -7.23 8.61 16.78
C SER A 114 -6.38 7.56 16.06
N TYR A 115 -5.05 7.67 16.23
CA TYR A 115 -4.10 6.64 15.80
C TYR A 115 -4.38 5.28 16.47
N ASP A 116 -4.77 5.27 17.75
CA ASP A 116 -5.16 4.06 18.46
C ASP A 116 -6.47 3.47 17.91
N ASP A 117 -7.46 4.31 17.61
CA ASP A 117 -8.73 3.86 17.01
C ASP A 117 -8.49 3.24 15.62
N THR A 118 -7.67 3.89 14.79
CA THR A 118 -7.29 3.41 13.45
C THR A 118 -6.58 2.06 13.51
N TYR A 119 -5.64 1.90 14.44
CA TYR A 119 -4.90 0.66 14.65
C TYR A 119 -5.80 -0.48 15.18
N ASN A 120 -6.68 -0.19 16.14
CA ASN A 120 -7.63 -1.18 16.65
C ASN A 120 -8.69 -1.57 15.60
N ALA A 121 -9.10 -0.65 14.73
CA ALA A 121 -9.97 -0.94 13.60
C ALA A 121 -9.30 -1.89 12.59
N LEU A 122 -8.02 -1.66 12.27
CA LEU A 122 -7.23 -2.55 11.41
C LEU A 122 -7.07 -3.96 12.00
N LEU A 123 -6.75 -4.06 13.30
CA LEU A 123 -6.68 -5.34 14.01
C LEU A 123 -8.02 -6.08 14.03
N ALA A 124 -9.14 -5.36 14.15
CA ALA A 124 -10.48 -5.96 14.07
C ALA A 124 -10.81 -6.42 12.63
N ALA A 125 -10.43 -5.64 11.61
CA ALA A 125 -10.64 -5.97 10.21
C ALA A 125 -9.91 -7.27 9.81
N PHE A 126 -8.70 -7.50 10.33
CA PHE A 126 -7.92 -8.72 10.06
C PHE A 126 -8.66 -10.04 10.38
N GLU A 127 -9.59 -10.04 11.34
CA GLU A 127 -10.41 -11.20 11.71
C GLU A 127 -11.63 -11.38 10.77
N THR A 128 -12.05 -10.33 10.05
CA THR A 128 -13.22 -10.33 9.16
C THR A 128 -12.87 -10.33 7.66
N GLY A 129 -11.62 -10.03 7.28
CA GLY A 129 -11.22 -9.92 5.88
C GLY A 129 -11.76 -8.65 5.22
N THR A 130 -11.85 -7.56 5.99
CA THR A 130 -12.45 -6.27 5.57
C THR A 130 -11.47 -5.12 5.80
N GLU A 131 -10.19 -5.37 5.51
CA GLU A 131 -9.14 -4.36 5.59
C GLU A 131 -9.32 -3.25 4.53
N PRO A 132 -8.89 -2.01 4.82
CA PRO A 132 -8.72 -1.00 3.79
C PRO A 132 -7.52 -1.35 2.89
N ASN A 133 -7.46 -0.77 1.70
CA ASN A 133 -6.30 -0.88 0.81
C ASN A 133 -5.08 -0.13 1.38
N ILE A 134 -5.31 1.00 2.07
CA ILE A 134 -4.28 1.84 2.68
C ILE A 134 -4.71 2.21 4.11
N THR A 135 -3.77 2.24 5.05
CA THR A 135 -4.06 2.57 6.45
C THR A 135 -2.92 3.37 7.09
N GLN A 136 -3.21 4.60 7.53
CA GLN A 136 -2.28 5.42 8.29
C GLN A 136 -2.19 4.90 9.72
N ASN A 137 -0.99 4.54 10.16
CA ASN A 137 -0.74 4.15 11.55
C ASN A 137 0.48 4.92 12.10
N PHE A 138 0.68 4.81 13.41
CA PHE A 138 1.89 5.29 14.07
C PHE A 138 3.04 4.31 13.86
N ASP A 139 4.27 4.82 13.95
CA ASP A 139 5.53 4.12 13.72
C ASP A 139 5.69 2.80 14.49
N LEU A 140 5.36 2.77 15.78
CA LEU A 140 5.50 1.56 16.61
C LEU A 140 4.60 0.40 16.13
N ALA A 141 3.52 0.68 15.40
CA ALA A 141 2.68 -0.35 14.79
C ALA A 141 3.38 -1.06 13.62
N SER A 142 4.31 -0.40 12.91
CA SER A 142 4.90 -0.93 11.68
C SER A 142 5.55 -2.30 11.86
N GLN A 143 6.32 -2.52 12.94
CA GLN A 143 6.91 -3.83 13.22
C GLN A 143 5.84 -4.90 13.52
N THR A 144 4.84 -4.58 14.35
CA THR A 144 3.77 -5.53 14.65
C THR A 144 2.97 -5.90 13.39
N MET A 145 2.77 -4.96 12.47
CA MET A 145 2.10 -5.24 11.19
C MET A 145 2.96 -6.09 10.25
N ILE A 146 4.28 -5.89 10.20
CA ILE A 146 5.21 -6.81 9.51
C ILE A 146 5.11 -8.22 10.10
N ASP A 147 5.10 -8.33 11.43
CA ASP A 147 5.04 -9.61 12.15
C ASP A 147 3.73 -10.40 11.88
N THR A 148 2.64 -9.74 11.46
CA THR A 148 1.41 -10.43 11.02
C THR A 148 1.51 -11.04 9.61
N GLY A 149 2.43 -10.57 8.77
CA GLY A 149 2.47 -10.90 7.35
C GLY A 149 1.25 -10.42 6.53
N ARG A 150 0.46 -9.46 7.05
CA ARG A 150 -0.75 -8.92 6.38
C ARG A 150 -0.51 -7.67 5.54
N LEU A 151 0.63 -6.99 5.68
CA LEU A 151 0.99 -5.83 4.86
C LEU A 151 2.00 -6.18 3.77
N ILE A 152 1.86 -5.53 2.63
CA ILE A 152 2.88 -5.48 1.58
C ILE A 152 3.90 -4.39 1.98
N PRO A 153 5.22 -4.69 2.05
CA PRO A 153 6.23 -3.68 2.35
C PRO A 153 6.28 -2.59 1.27
N ALA A 154 6.42 -1.33 1.68
CA ALA A 154 6.40 -0.20 0.74
C ALA A 154 7.48 -0.29 -0.36
N TYR A 155 8.65 -0.86 -0.07
CA TYR A 155 9.72 -1.04 -1.07
C TYR A 155 9.31 -1.96 -2.23
N GLU A 156 8.41 -2.94 -2.02
CA GLU A 156 7.94 -3.86 -3.06
C GLU A 156 6.97 -3.14 -4.02
N LEU A 157 6.16 -2.22 -3.50
CA LEU A 157 5.31 -1.33 -4.28
C LEU A 157 6.15 -0.29 -5.04
N MET A 158 7.18 0.27 -4.39
CA MET A 158 8.10 1.23 -5.01
C MET A 158 8.91 0.60 -6.14
N GLU A 159 9.41 -0.63 -5.99
CA GLU A 159 10.12 -1.34 -7.05
C GLU A 159 9.20 -1.67 -8.24
N ALA A 160 7.93 -2.03 -7.98
CA ALA A 160 6.94 -2.33 -9.01
C ALA A 160 6.51 -1.09 -9.83
N ASP A 161 6.41 0.08 -9.18
CA ASP A 161 6.06 1.37 -9.80
C ASP A 161 7.27 2.09 -10.43
N GLY A 162 8.49 1.76 -9.97
CA GLY A 162 9.70 2.53 -10.29
C GLY A 162 9.85 3.82 -9.49
N PHE A 163 9.18 3.91 -8.33
CA PHE A 163 9.13 5.09 -7.47
C PHE A 163 10.50 5.41 -6.83
N ASP A 164 10.98 6.64 -6.99
CA ASP A 164 12.23 7.10 -6.39
C ASP A 164 12.05 7.45 -4.90
N ALA A 165 12.46 6.53 -4.02
CA ALA A 165 12.46 6.76 -2.57
C ALA A 165 13.39 7.90 -2.10
N SER A 166 14.29 8.42 -2.95
CA SER A 166 15.18 9.54 -2.58
C SER A 166 14.48 10.89 -2.40
N VAL A 167 13.18 10.97 -2.75
CA VAL A 167 12.32 12.13 -2.43
C VAL A 167 12.08 12.31 -0.92
N PHE A 168 12.24 11.25 -0.12
CA PHE A 168 12.08 11.33 1.33
C PHE A 168 13.34 11.87 2.02
N ILE A 169 13.15 12.61 3.10
CA ILE A 169 14.27 13.07 3.95
C ILE A 169 15.01 11.82 4.47
N PRO A 170 16.34 11.68 4.28
CA PRO A 170 17.05 10.43 4.58
C PRO A 170 16.81 9.88 5.99
N ALA A 171 16.87 10.73 7.02
CA ALA A 171 16.62 10.30 8.40
C ALA A 171 15.19 9.80 8.67
N VAL A 172 14.21 10.15 7.80
CA VAL A 172 12.84 9.63 7.85
C VAL A 172 12.73 8.33 7.05
N ALA A 173 13.38 8.25 5.89
CA ALA A 173 13.45 7.03 5.08
C ALA A 173 14.17 5.90 5.85
N ASP A 174 15.33 6.18 6.43
CA ASP A 174 16.12 5.26 7.27
C ASP A 174 15.28 4.73 8.45
N TYR A 175 14.50 5.60 9.10
CA TYR A 175 13.67 5.23 10.25
C TYR A 175 12.54 4.25 9.89
N TYR A 176 11.95 4.41 8.71
CA TYR A 176 10.93 3.50 8.18
C TYR A 176 11.51 2.38 7.30
N SER A 177 12.81 2.05 7.41
CA SER A 177 13.47 1.04 6.57
C SER A 177 13.93 -0.20 7.33
N ASN A 178 13.98 -1.33 6.63
CA ASN A 178 14.71 -2.54 7.03
C ASN A 178 15.92 -2.76 6.10
N ALA A 179 16.51 -3.96 6.10
CA ALA A 179 17.67 -4.30 5.27
C ALA A 179 17.41 -4.34 3.75
N ASN A 180 16.13 -4.34 3.32
CA ASN A 180 15.70 -4.36 1.92
C ASN A 180 15.34 -2.95 1.42
N GLY A 181 14.70 -2.15 2.27
CA GLY A 181 14.23 -0.80 1.95
C GLY A 181 13.13 -0.31 2.89
N MET A 182 12.40 0.74 2.50
CA MET A 182 11.29 1.30 3.28
C MET A 182 10.17 0.26 3.45
N VAL A 183 9.86 -0.12 4.70
CA VAL A 183 8.75 -1.03 5.01
C VAL A 183 7.40 -0.32 5.00
N ALA A 184 7.38 0.98 5.32
CA ALA A 184 6.20 1.84 5.28
C ALA A 184 6.54 3.16 4.58
N MET A 185 5.56 3.75 3.88
CA MET A 185 5.72 5.06 3.26
C MET A 185 5.47 6.17 4.28
N ALA A 186 6.37 7.16 4.34
CA ALA A 186 6.28 8.27 5.27
C ALA A 186 5.23 9.30 4.81
N PHE A 187 3.99 9.20 5.32
CA PHE A 187 2.91 10.14 5.00
C PHE A 187 3.03 11.47 5.75
N ASN A 188 3.11 11.40 7.08
CA ASN A 188 3.36 12.54 7.95
C ASN A 188 4.38 12.17 9.04
N SER A 189 5.36 13.03 9.28
CA SER A 189 6.41 12.82 10.28
C SER A 189 6.53 14.08 11.15
N SER A 190 6.77 13.90 12.44
CA SER A 190 6.86 14.99 13.42
C SER A 190 8.16 14.87 14.23
N THR A 191 8.73 16.02 14.58
CA THR A 191 9.82 16.11 15.54
C THR A 191 9.28 16.69 16.86
N PRO A 192 9.67 16.15 18.04
CA PRO A 192 9.24 16.70 19.31
C PRO A 192 9.89 18.06 19.55
N ILE A 193 9.09 19.08 19.85
CA ILE A 193 9.54 20.44 20.18
C ILE A 193 9.18 20.76 21.63
N ALA A 194 10.17 21.22 22.40
CA ALA A 194 9.98 21.62 23.79
C ALA A 194 9.47 23.08 23.88
N TYR A 195 8.18 23.24 24.11
CA TYR A 195 7.57 24.55 24.37
C TYR A 195 7.62 24.91 25.86
N TYR A 196 7.93 26.17 26.18
CA TYR A 196 7.93 26.70 27.54
C TYR A 196 7.30 28.10 27.58
N ASN A 197 6.71 28.46 28.72
CA ASN A 197 6.12 29.79 28.92
C ASN A 197 7.16 30.72 29.58
N VAL A 198 7.60 31.74 28.84
CA VAL A 198 8.61 32.71 29.30
C VAL A 198 8.16 33.53 30.51
N ASP A 199 6.88 33.89 30.61
CA ASP A 199 6.36 34.70 31.71
C ASP A 199 6.33 33.89 33.01
N MET A 200 5.98 32.60 32.93
CA MET A 200 6.01 31.69 34.08
C MET A 200 7.43 31.41 34.57
N LEU A 201 8.41 31.35 33.67
CA LEU A 201 9.83 31.23 34.05
C LEU A 201 10.29 32.53 34.74
N ALA A 202 9.95 33.69 34.21
CA ALA A 202 10.27 34.99 34.80
C ALA A 202 9.63 35.20 36.18
N GLU A 203 8.35 34.81 36.38
CA GLU A 203 7.67 34.84 37.68
C GLU A 203 8.33 33.91 38.70
N ALA A 204 8.82 32.74 38.25
CA ALA A 204 9.59 31.82 39.08
C ALA A 204 11.04 32.26 39.35
N GLY A 205 11.53 33.33 38.71
CA GLY A 205 12.93 33.77 38.79
C GLY A 205 13.91 32.85 38.06
N VAL A 206 13.44 32.16 37.02
CA VAL A 206 14.22 31.21 36.20
C VAL A 206 14.48 31.82 34.83
N GLU A 207 15.73 31.83 34.39
CA GLU A 207 16.11 32.25 33.03
C GLU A 207 15.65 31.22 31.98
N PRO A 208 15.21 31.64 30.79
CA PRO A 208 14.79 30.74 29.74
C PRO A 208 15.97 29.88 29.19
N PRO A 209 15.71 28.64 28.76
CA PRO A 209 16.72 27.78 28.12
C PRO A 209 17.43 28.47 26.95
N ALA A 210 18.77 28.55 27.05
CA ALA A 210 19.62 29.03 25.97
C ALA A 210 19.74 27.99 24.83
N GLU A 211 20.19 28.43 23.66
CA GLU A 211 20.53 27.54 22.54
C GLU A 211 21.57 26.49 23.00
N GLY A 212 21.35 25.22 22.66
CA GLY A 212 22.20 24.11 23.10
C GLY A 212 22.02 23.67 24.57
N THR A 213 20.99 24.16 25.28
CA THR A 213 20.67 23.65 26.63
C THR A 213 20.42 22.15 26.62
N SER A 214 21.20 21.42 27.42
CA SER A 214 21.00 19.99 27.67
C SER A 214 19.95 19.79 28.76
N TRP A 215 19.04 18.84 28.55
CA TRP A 215 17.93 18.53 29.45
C TRP A 215 18.17 17.19 30.13
N SER A 216 18.05 17.15 31.46
CA SER A 216 18.12 15.93 32.26
C SER A 216 16.84 15.75 33.06
N PHE A 217 16.10 14.67 32.76
CA PHE A 217 14.93 14.25 33.54
C PHE A 217 15.37 13.16 34.54
N SER A 218 14.85 13.23 35.77
CA SER A 218 15.26 12.41 36.92
C SER A 218 14.08 11.68 37.56
#